data_AF-A0A833H0T5-F1
#
_entry.id   AF-A0A833H0T5-F1
#
_cell.length_a   1.000
_cell.length_b   1.000
_cell.length_c   1.000
_cell.angle_alpha   90.00
_cell.angle_beta   90.00
_cell.angle_gamma   90.00
#
_symmetry.space_group_name_H-M   'P 1'
#
loop_
_entity.id
_entity.type
_entity.pdbx_description
1 polymer ?
#
loop_
_entity_poly.entity_id
_entity_poly.type
_entity_poly.pdbx_seq_one_letter_code
_entity_poly.pdbx_strand_id
1 'polypeptide(L)'
;MGILLDGLRPDSFSEFVKGPDLTVENLAALAETNFVERPYNCSEAILAAFAQADGENPADVIGYATAFGKGIAGQGFTCGALTAGLMMLGRYGYEKGLDKKAVMAEAATFYREFEQQFGHTHCKVLSGHDCDDPASPPFDIRTCGKFLRFATAQVQEFRDR
;
A
#
# COMPACT_ATOMS: atom_id res chain seq x y z
N MET A 1 22.51 11.25 -16.26
CA MET A 1 21.96 10.31 -17.25
C MET A 1 20.87 9.51 -16.52
N GLY A 2 19.66 10.00 -16.30
CA GLY A 2 18.72 10.54 -17.28
C GLY A 2 17.63 9.53 -17.67
N ILE A 3 17.31 8.52 -16.84
CA ILE A 3 16.35 7.45 -17.18
C ILE A 3 15.36 7.19 -16.03
N LEU A 4 14.86 8.22 -15.34
CA LEU A 4 14.04 7.98 -14.14
C LEU A 4 12.88 8.95 -13.94
N LEU A 5 12.26 9.47 -15.01
CA LEU A 5 11.00 10.24 -14.88
C LEU A 5 10.03 10.11 -16.08
N ASP A 6 10.47 9.62 -17.24
CA ASP A 6 9.61 9.58 -18.44
C ASP A 6 8.46 8.55 -18.40
N GLY A 7 8.47 7.62 -17.43
CA GLY A 7 7.41 6.64 -17.22
C GLY A 7 6.25 7.13 -16.35
N LEU A 8 6.39 8.27 -15.68
CA LEU A 8 5.35 8.89 -14.84
C LEU A 8 4.58 9.93 -15.65
N ARG A 9 4.05 9.56 -16.83
CA ARG A 9 3.14 10.45 -17.54
C ARG A 9 1.85 10.59 -16.73
N PRO A 10 1.44 11.82 -16.33
CA PRO A 10 0.20 12.07 -15.58
C PRO A 10 -1.03 11.48 -16.26
N ASP A 11 -0.99 11.41 -17.60
CA ASP A 11 -2.12 11.02 -18.43
C ASP A 11 -2.31 9.50 -18.55
N SER A 12 -1.46 8.69 -17.89
CA SER A 12 -1.53 7.22 -17.96
C SER A 12 -2.27 6.56 -16.80
N PHE A 13 -2.76 7.32 -15.82
CA PHE A 13 -3.62 6.77 -14.76
C PHE A 13 -5.03 6.61 -15.32
N SER A 14 -5.37 5.39 -15.71
CA SER A 14 -6.70 5.07 -16.22
C SER A 14 -7.77 5.43 -15.18
N GLU A 15 -8.88 6.01 -15.65
CA GLU A 15 -9.94 6.73 -14.90
C GLU A 15 -10.78 5.88 -13.92
N PHE A 16 -10.37 4.69 -13.50
CA PHE A 16 -11.34 3.60 -13.27
C PHE A 16 -11.76 3.24 -11.83
N VAL A 17 -11.65 4.11 -10.82
CA VAL A 17 -12.29 3.83 -9.52
C VAL A 17 -12.90 5.11 -8.94
N LYS A 18 -14.14 5.43 -9.33
CA LYS A 18 -14.90 6.58 -8.83
C LYS A 18 -16.38 6.26 -8.71
N GLY A 19 -17.08 6.98 -7.83
CA GLY A 19 -18.53 6.87 -7.68
C GLY A 19 -18.96 5.43 -7.35
N PRO A 20 -19.90 4.81 -8.11
CA PRO A 20 -20.38 3.45 -7.83
C PRO A 20 -19.30 2.36 -7.99
N ASP A 21 -18.20 2.66 -8.70
CA ASP A 21 -17.10 1.71 -8.92
C ASP A 21 -16.06 1.76 -7.79
N LEU A 22 -16.16 2.69 -6.83
CA LEU A 22 -15.32 2.74 -5.63
C LEU A 22 -15.80 1.71 -4.60
N THR A 23 -15.49 0.45 -4.88
CA THR A 23 -15.70 -0.68 -3.96
C THR A 23 -14.37 -1.14 -3.36
N VAL A 24 -14.45 -1.86 -2.24
CA VAL A 24 -13.31 -2.54 -1.61
C VAL A 24 -12.58 -3.42 -2.64
N GLU A 25 -13.32 -4.20 -3.41
CA GLU A 25 -12.77 -5.14 -4.39
C GLU A 25 -12.04 -4.43 -5.52
N ASN A 26 -12.64 -3.37 -6.07
CA ASN A 26 -12.06 -2.63 -7.19
C ASN A 26 -10.81 -1.86 -6.75
N LEU A 27 -10.83 -1.29 -5.54
CA LEU A 27 -9.67 -0.56 -5.03
C LEU A 27 -8.51 -1.50 -4.67
N ALA A 28 -8.81 -2.66 -4.10
CA ALA A 28 -7.82 -3.71 -3.88
C ALA A 28 -7.19 -4.21 -5.19
N ALA A 29 -8.02 -4.44 -6.21
CA ALA A 29 -7.56 -4.81 -7.54
C ALA A 29 -6.68 -3.73 -8.16
N LEU A 30 -7.06 -2.45 -8.04
CA LEU A 30 -6.26 -1.33 -8.52
C LEU A 30 -4.89 -1.28 -7.84
N ALA A 31 -4.82 -1.48 -6.52
CA ALA A 31 -3.56 -1.54 -5.79
C ALA A 31 -2.66 -2.69 -6.30
N GLU A 32 -3.22 -3.86 -6.57
CA GLU A 32 -2.45 -4.97 -7.15
C GLU A 32 -1.98 -4.70 -8.58
N THR A 33 -2.85 -4.15 -9.43
CA THR A 33 -2.48 -3.74 -10.80
C THR A 33 -1.34 -2.71 -10.75
N ASN A 34 -1.45 -1.71 -9.88
CA ASN A 34 -0.39 -0.74 -9.65
C ASN A 34 0.92 -1.41 -9.21
N PHE A 35 0.86 -2.45 -8.39
CA PHE A 35 2.05 -3.16 -7.94
C PHE A 35 2.68 -4.06 -9.01
N VAL A 36 1.88 -4.71 -9.86
CA VAL A 36 2.36 -5.68 -10.86
C VAL A 36 2.77 -5.00 -12.17
N GLU A 37 2.02 -3.99 -12.60
CA GLU A 37 2.16 -3.38 -13.92
C GLU A 37 2.95 -2.06 -13.92
N ARG A 38 3.18 -1.47 -12.74
CA ARG A 38 3.97 -0.23 -12.59
C ARG A 38 5.26 -0.52 -11.82
N PRO A 39 6.27 0.37 -11.91
CA PRO A 39 7.49 0.26 -11.12
C PRO A 39 7.26 0.69 -9.65
N TYR A 40 6.12 0.32 -9.07
CA TYR A 40 5.76 0.67 -7.70
C TYR A 40 6.09 -0.47 -6.75
N ASN A 41 6.55 -0.10 -5.56
CA ASN A 41 6.59 -1.01 -4.42
C ASN A 41 5.20 -1.15 -3.78
N CYS A 42 5.07 -2.07 -2.81
CA CYS A 42 3.78 -2.37 -2.17
C CYS A 42 3.13 -1.17 -1.49
N SER A 43 3.91 -0.29 -0.84
CA SER A 43 3.37 0.93 -0.23
C SER A 43 2.99 2.00 -1.26
N GLU A 44 3.80 2.20 -2.29
CA GLU A 44 3.51 3.13 -3.38
C GLU A 44 2.23 2.74 -4.12
N ALA A 45 2.05 1.45 -4.39
CA ALA A 45 0.88 0.94 -5.11
C ALA A 45 -0.44 1.19 -4.36
N ILE A 46 -0.45 1.05 -3.03
CA ILE A 46 -1.61 1.34 -2.20
C ILE A 46 -1.88 2.85 -2.16
N LEU A 47 -0.86 3.69 -1.91
CA LEU A 47 -1.04 5.14 -1.90
C LEU A 47 -1.52 5.67 -3.25
N ALA A 48 -0.97 5.14 -4.35
CA ALA A 48 -1.40 5.48 -5.69
C ALA A 48 -2.87 5.12 -5.92
N ALA A 49 -3.30 3.94 -5.50
CA ALA A 49 -4.70 3.51 -5.63
C ALA A 49 -5.65 4.46 -4.88
N PHE A 50 -5.31 4.84 -3.64
CA PHE A 50 -6.13 5.78 -2.87
C PHE A 50 -6.09 7.20 -3.43
N ALA A 51 -4.95 7.71 -3.89
CA ALA A 51 -4.87 8.99 -4.58
C ALA A 51 -5.77 9.01 -5.83
N GLN A 52 -5.74 7.95 -6.66
CA GLN A 52 -6.62 7.85 -7.82
C GLN A 52 -8.10 7.86 -7.43
N ALA A 53 -8.47 7.10 -6.38
CA ALA A 53 -9.83 7.08 -5.84
C ALA A 53 -10.29 8.45 -5.32
N ASP A 54 -9.37 9.22 -4.77
CA ASP A 54 -9.61 10.56 -4.22
C ASP A 54 -9.57 11.65 -5.31
N GLY A 55 -9.29 11.28 -6.56
CA GLY A 55 -9.17 12.21 -7.68
C GLY A 55 -7.87 13.03 -7.66
N GLU A 56 -6.88 12.57 -6.90
CA GLU A 56 -5.55 13.16 -6.78
C GLU A 56 -4.58 12.55 -7.79
N ASN A 57 -3.49 13.27 -8.07
CA ASN A 57 -2.41 12.75 -8.88
C ASN A 57 -1.52 11.82 -8.04
N PRO A 58 -1.36 10.53 -8.39
CA PRO A 58 -0.52 9.62 -7.62
C PRO A 58 0.94 10.08 -7.49
N ALA A 59 1.45 10.82 -8.48
CA ALA A 59 2.81 11.35 -8.44
C ALA A 59 3.07 12.24 -7.21
N ASP A 60 2.02 12.86 -6.65
CA ASP A 60 2.13 13.75 -5.48
C ASP A 60 2.29 12.98 -4.16
N VAL A 61 1.91 11.70 -4.13
CA VAL A 61 1.91 10.89 -2.89
C VAL A 61 2.90 9.74 -2.89
N ILE A 62 3.25 9.17 -4.05
CA ILE A 62 4.13 7.99 -4.13
C ILE A 62 5.50 8.24 -3.50
N GLY A 63 6.04 9.46 -3.62
CA GLY A 63 7.34 9.82 -3.04
C GLY A 63 7.39 9.70 -1.52
N TYR A 64 6.26 9.87 -0.83
CA TYR A 64 6.19 9.64 0.62
C TYR A 64 6.32 8.17 0.99
N ALA A 65 5.94 7.26 0.09
CA ALA A 65 5.95 5.82 0.32
C ALA A 65 7.23 5.11 -0.15
N THR A 66 8.05 5.73 -1.00
CA THR A 66 9.21 5.09 -1.63
C THR A 66 10.16 4.44 -0.61
N ALA A 67 10.43 5.11 0.51
CA ALA A 67 11.34 4.61 1.53
C ALA A 67 10.84 3.35 2.27
N PHE A 68 9.57 2.97 2.14
CA PHE A 68 9.01 1.77 2.78
C PHE A 68 9.12 0.51 1.91
N GLY A 69 9.60 0.66 0.66
CA GLY A 69 9.84 -0.44 -0.25
C GLY A 69 10.76 -1.52 0.32
N LYS A 70 10.49 -2.78 -0.07
CA LYS A 70 11.23 -3.97 0.40
C LYS A 70 11.28 -4.13 1.93
N GLY A 71 10.33 -3.50 2.64
CA GLY A 71 10.17 -3.66 4.08
C GLY A 71 10.88 -2.59 4.91
N ILE A 72 10.82 -1.34 4.45
CA ILE A 72 11.60 -0.19 4.91
C ILE A 72 13.04 -0.28 4.41
N ALA A 73 13.28 0.41 3.29
CA ALA A 73 14.58 0.63 2.68
C ALA A 73 15.42 -0.65 2.41
N GLY A 74 14.79 -1.80 2.17
CA GLY A 74 15.48 -3.05 1.86
C GLY A 74 15.80 -3.95 3.04
N GLN A 75 15.57 -3.48 4.28
CA GLN A 75 16.01 -4.21 5.48
C GLN A 75 15.19 -5.48 5.81
N GLY A 76 14.10 -5.74 5.07
CA GLY A 76 13.25 -6.91 5.28
C GLY A 76 12.41 -6.88 6.56
N PHE A 77 12.34 -5.74 7.25
CA PHE A 77 11.50 -5.54 8.45
C PHE A 77 10.08 -5.16 8.05
N THR A 78 9.47 -4.13 8.64
CA THR A 78 8.03 -3.86 8.54
C THR A 78 7.51 -3.86 7.09
N CYS A 79 6.46 -4.66 6.83
CA CYS A 79 5.80 -4.76 5.54
C CYS A 79 5.35 -3.38 5.01
N GLY A 80 5.63 -3.10 3.74
CA GLY A 80 5.22 -1.86 3.10
C GLY A 80 3.70 -1.74 2.95
N ALA A 81 2.99 -2.85 2.69
CA ALA A 81 1.53 -2.84 2.62
C ALA A 81 0.87 -2.47 3.96
N LEU A 82 1.38 -3.05 5.05
CA LEU A 82 0.97 -2.69 6.41
C LEU A 82 1.26 -1.21 6.71
N THR A 83 2.47 -0.74 6.38
CA THR A 83 2.86 0.67 6.57
C THR A 83 1.94 1.63 5.82
N ALA A 84 1.65 1.35 4.55
CA ALA A 84 0.73 2.17 3.74
C ALA A 84 -0.69 2.17 4.29
N GLY A 85 -1.19 1.03 4.78
CA GLY A 85 -2.49 0.97 5.45
C GLY A 85 -2.56 1.90 6.66
N LEU A 86 -1.52 1.89 7.51
CA LEU A 86 -1.42 2.80 8.67
C LEU A 86 -1.37 4.27 8.25
N MET A 87 -0.64 4.60 7.17
CA MET A 87 -0.60 5.97 6.62
C MET A 87 -1.98 6.44 6.21
N MET A 88 -2.73 5.60 5.47
CA MET A 88 -4.05 5.96 4.96
C MET A 88 -5.11 6.03 6.06
N LEU A 89 -5.07 5.15 7.08
CA LEU A 89 -5.91 5.30 8.28
C LEU A 89 -5.63 6.64 8.99
N GLY A 90 -4.37 7.03 9.09
CA GLY A 90 -3.96 8.32 9.63
C GLY A 90 -4.56 9.49 8.86
N ARG A 91 -4.43 9.46 7.53
CA ARG A 91 -4.99 10.48 6.62
C ARG A 91 -6.50 10.58 6.74
N TYR A 92 -7.23 9.48 6.51
CA TYR A 92 -8.70 9.50 6.51
C TYR A 92 -9.27 9.77 7.91
N GLY A 93 -8.58 9.34 8.96
CA GLY A 93 -8.96 9.68 10.32
C GLY A 93 -8.87 11.18 10.60
N TYR A 94 -7.81 11.84 10.11
CA TYR A 94 -7.68 13.29 10.18
C TYR A 94 -8.78 14.01 9.39
N GLU A 95 -9.06 13.57 8.16
CA GLU A 95 -10.13 14.14 7.32
C GLU A 95 -11.53 13.99 7.94
N LYS A 96 -11.78 12.88 8.65
CA LYS A 96 -13.01 12.65 9.44
C LYS A 96 -13.08 13.46 10.74
N GLY A 97 -12.03 14.21 11.10
CA GLY A 97 -11.96 14.99 12.34
C GLY A 97 -11.80 14.15 13.61
N LEU A 98 -11.30 12.92 13.48
CA LEU A 98 -11.02 12.06 14.63
C LEU A 98 -9.82 12.59 15.42
N ASP A 99 -9.87 12.43 16.75
CA ASP A 99 -8.71 12.73 17.57
C ASP A 99 -7.59 11.68 17.39
N LYS A 100 -6.38 12.03 17.83
CA LYS A 100 -5.22 11.13 17.75
C LYS A 100 -5.47 9.77 18.41
N LYS A 101 -6.23 9.72 19.50
CA LYS A 101 -6.45 8.48 20.25
C LYS A 101 -7.36 7.54 19.46
N ALA A 102 -8.39 8.06 18.81
CA ALA A 102 -9.29 7.29 17.95
C ALA A 102 -8.54 6.73 16.73
N VAL A 103 -7.75 7.57 16.03
CA VAL A 103 -6.95 7.10 14.89
C VAL A 103 -5.94 6.03 15.31
N MET A 104 -5.26 6.20 16.44
CA MET A 104 -4.32 5.21 16.96
C MET A 104 -5.00 3.90 17.36
N ALA A 105 -6.26 3.95 17.82
CA ALA A 105 -7.02 2.75 18.16
C ALA A 105 -7.37 1.93 16.91
N GLU A 106 -7.86 2.58 15.85
CA GLU A 106 -8.12 1.95 14.54
C GLU A 106 -6.83 1.38 13.93
N ALA A 107 -5.75 2.16 13.94
CA ALA A 107 -4.43 1.72 13.46
C ALA A 107 -3.89 0.50 14.24
N ALA A 108 -4.07 0.47 15.56
CA ALA A 108 -3.65 -0.66 16.39
C ALA A 108 -4.50 -1.90 16.15
N THR A 109 -5.80 -1.75 15.88
CA THR A 109 -6.69 -2.86 15.49
C THR A 109 -6.25 -3.44 14.15
N PHE A 110 -6.10 -2.60 13.13
CA PHE A 110 -5.60 -3.01 11.82
C PHE A 110 -4.25 -3.75 11.91
N TYR A 111 -3.30 -3.23 12.68
CA TYR A 111 -2.00 -3.87 12.88
C TYR A 111 -2.13 -5.27 13.46
N ARG A 112 -2.93 -5.43 14.53
CA ARG A 112 -3.14 -6.73 15.18
C ARG A 112 -3.84 -7.72 14.26
N GLU A 113 -4.84 -7.27 13.51
CA GLU A 113 -5.56 -8.12 12.56
C GLU A 113 -4.65 -8.56 11.41
N PHE A 114 -3.80 -7.68 10.91
CA PHE A 114 -2.78 -8.02 9.92
C PHE A 114 -1.84 -9.12 10.45
N GLU A 115 -1.30 -8.91 11.65
CA GLU A 115 -0.39 -9.88 12.28
C GLU A 115 -1.09 -11.21 12.58
N GLN A 116 -2.33 -11.18 13.06
CA GLN A 116 -3.12 -12.38 13.32
C GLN A 116 -3.41 -13.16 12.03
N GLN A 117 -3.74 -12.44 10.95
CA GLN A 117 -4.09 -13.04 9.67
C GLN A 117 -2.89 -13.65 8.96
N PHE A 118 -1.71 -13.02 9.05
CA PHE A 118 -0.52 -13.40 8.28
C PHE A 118 0.62 -13.98 9.11
N GLY A 119 0.52 -13.95 10.43
CA GLY A 119 1.47 -14.53 11.39
C GLY A 119 2.74 -13.70 11.65
N HIS A 120 2.99 -12.63 10.89
CA HIS A 120 4.13 -11.74 11.11
C HIS A 120 3.87 -10.38 10.46
N THR A 121 4.65 -9.36 10.83
CA THR A 121 4.70 -8.06 10.16
C THR A 121 5.99 -7.79 9.37
N HIS A 122 6.97 -8.69 9.41
CA HIS A 122 8.26 -8.53 8.72
C HIS A 122 8.17 -9.03 7.28
N CYS A 123 8.48 -8.15 6.34
CA CYS A 123 8.48 -8.32 4.90
C CYS A 123 9.20 -9.60 4.49
N LYS A 124 10.42 -9.86 4.98
CA LYS A 124 11.17 -11.05 4.56
C LYS A 124 10.57 -12.38 5.00
N VAL A 125 9.89 -12.38 6.15
CA VAL A 125 9.17 -13.57 6.63
C VAL A 125 7.90 -13.77 5.80
N LEU A 126 7.19 -12.67 5.54
CA LEU A 126 5.94 -12.67 4.79
C LEU A 126 6.11 -13.00 3.30
N SER A 127 7.16 -12.48 2.66
CA SER A 127 7.48 -12.67 1.25
C SER A 127 8.27 -13.96 1.00
N GLY A 128 8.91 -14.51 2.04
CA GLY A 128 9.89 -15.60 1.91
C GLY A 128 11.17 -15.18 1.18
N HIS A 129 11.43 -13.87 1.09
CA HIS A 129 12.54 -13.31 0.34
C HIS A 129 13.25 -12.21 1.15
N ASP A 130 14.56 -12.36 1.32
CA ASP A 130 15.45 -11.34 1.89
C ASP A 130 16.24 -10.67 0.75
N CYS A 131 16.10 -9.35 0.61
CA CYS A 131 16.73 -8.59 -0.48
C CYS A 131 18.25 -8.42 -0.31
N ASP A 132 18.76 -8.62 0.90
CA ASP A 132 20.19 -8.48 1.22
C ASP A 132 20.92 -9.83 1.28
N ASP A 133 20.21 -10.95 1.09
CA ASP A 133 20.78 -12.29 1.07
C ASP A 133 20.83 -12.85 -0.37
N PRO A 134 22.02 -12.97 -0.98
CA PRO A 134 22.18 -13.58 -2.30
C PRO A 134 21.73 -15.05 -2.39
N ALA A 135 21.65 -15.75 -1.26
CA ALA A 135 21.15 -17.13 -1.19
C ALA A 135 19.62 -17.21 -1.04
N SER A 136 18.94 -16.07 -0.87
CA SER A 136 17.49 -16.01 -0.74
C SER A 136 16.80 -16.58 -2.00
N PRO A 137 15.66 -17.28 -1.86
CA PRO A 137 14.84 -17.68 -3.00
C PRO A 137 14.47 -16.48 -3.88
N PRO A 138 14.24 -16.67 -5.20
CA PRO A 138 13.75 -15.61 -6.06
C PRO A 138 12.45 -15.00 -5.54
N PHE A 139 12.34 -13.68 -5.59
CA PHE A 139 11.12 -12.98 -5.20
C PHE A 139 10.00 -13.24 -6.21
N ASP A 140 8.87 -13.77 -5.75
CA ASP A 140 7.62 -13.78 -6.52
C ASP A 140 6.76 -12.58 -6.11
N ILE A 141 6.59 -11.66 -7.06
CA ILE A 141 5.78 -10.45 -6.88
C ILE A 141 4.36 -10.78 -6.44
N ARG A 142 3.79 -11.90 -6.88
CA ARG A 142 2.40 -12.27 -6.55
C ARG A 142 2.22 -12.60 -5.07
N THR A 143 3.30 -12.97 -4.36
CA THR A 143 3.25 -13.25 -2.91
C THR A 143 2.73 -12.06 -2.11
N CYS A 144 3.05 -10.83 -2.55
CA CYS A 144 2.64 -9.63 -1.83
C CYS A 144 1.17 -9.25 -2.08
N GLY A 145 0.52 -9.76 -3.13
CA GLY A 145 -0.84 -9.35 -3.52
C GLY A 145 -1.88 -9.50 -2.40
N LYS A 146 -1.80 -10.58 -1.62
CA LYS A 146 -2.70 -10.81 -0.46
C LYS A 146 -2.57 -9.74 0.63
N PHE A 147 -1.36 -9.17 0.83
CA PHE A 147 -1.15 -8.11 1.80
C PHE A 147 -1.69 -6.78 1.30
N LEU A 148 -1.56 -6.50 0.00
CA LEU A 148 -2.15 -5.32 -0.63
C LEU A 148 -3.67 -5.37 -0.53
N ARG A 149 -4.30 -6.50 -0.91
CA ARG A 149 -5.75 -6.69 -0.80
C ARG A 149 -6.25 -6.43 0.61
N PHE A 150 -5.61 -7.04 1.60
CA PHE A 150 -6.01 -6.90 3.00
C PHE A 150 -5.87 -5.46 3.50
N ALA A 151 -4.71 -4.83 3.27
CA ALA A 151 -4.47 -3.46 3.71
C ALA A 151 -5.43 -2.47 3.04
N THR A 152 -5.63 -2.58 1.73
CA THR A 152 -6.57 -1.73 0.99
C THR A 152 -8.01 -1.93 1.47
N ALA A 153 -8.43 -3.17 1.68
CA ALA A 153 -9.79 -3.46 2.18
C ALA A 153 -10.04 -2.84 3.55
N GLN A 154 -9.12 -3.04 4.50
CA GLN A 154 -9.24 -2.47 5.85
C GLN A 154 -9.32 -0.94 5.85
N VAL A 155 -8.51 -0.29 5.01
CA VAL A 155 -8.55 1.17 4.87
C VAL A 155 -9.85 1.62 4.22
N GLN A 156 -10.32 0.94 3.17
CA GLN A 156 -11.56 1.30 2.48
C GLN A 156 -12.79 1.09 3.38
N GLU A 157 -12.85 -0.01 4.13
CA GLU A 157 -13.89 -0.25 5.14
C GLU A 157 -13.88 0.83 6.24
N PHE A 158 -12.70 1.28 6.67
CA PHE A 158 -12.59 2.42 7.59
C PHE A 158 -13.06 3.73 6.95
N ARG A 159 -12.75 3.95 5.67
CA ARG A 159 -13.17 5.13 4.93
C ARG A 159 -14.69 5.20 4.76
N ASP A 160 -15.34 4.06 4.53
CA ASP A 160 -16.79 3.97 4.26
C ASP A 160 -17.67 4.08 5.52
N ARG A 161 -17.12 3.81 6.71
CA ARG A 161 -17.79 3.99 8.01
C ARG A 161 -17.89 5.46 8.43
#